data_AF-A0AAU7P913-F1
#
_entry.id   AF-A0AAU7P913-F1
#
_cell.length_a   1.000
_cell.length_b   1.000
_cell.length_c   1.000
_cell.angle_alpha   90.00
_cell.angle_beta   90.00
_cell.angle_gamma   90.00
#
_symmetry.space_group_name_H-M   'P 1'
#
loop_
_entity.id
_entity.type
_entity.pdbx_description
1 polymer ?
#
loop_
_entity_poly.entity_id
_entity_poly.type
_entity_poly.pdbx_seq_one_letter_code
_entity_poly.pdbx_strand_id
1 'polypeptide(L)' 'MSKQAFVDLDSALVAIDAFTGLAEEFKLSISSDLQDSFGVNMAVITDRVLARGWWPEGFEQKDGYRLYRYSTPGRTGN' A
#
# COMPACT_ATOMS: atom_id res chain seq x y z
N MET A 1 -15.64 0.67 10.36
CA MET A 1 -14.55 1.57 10.81
C MET A 1 -13.91 2.18 9.58
N SER A 2 -14.01 3.49 9.41
CA SER A 2 -13.34 4.21 8.33
C SER A 2 -11.83 4.07 8.55
N LYS A 3 -11.14 3.24 7.77
CA LYS A 3 -9.67 3.18 7.80
C LYS A 3 -9.16 4.55 7.37
N GLN A 4 -8.70 5.35 8.32
CA GLN A 4 -8.09 6.65 8.07
C GLN A 4 -6.87 6.47 7.17
N ALA A 5 -6.69 7.35 6.19
CA ALA A 5 -5.54 7.30 5.30
C ALA A 5 -4.25 7.62 6.07
N PHE A 6 -3.17 6.94 5.72
CA PHE A 6 -1.82 7.27 6.18
C PHE A 6 -1.43 8.62 5.57
N VAL A 7 -0.94 9.52 6.43
CA VAL A 7 -0.53 10.90 6.07
C VAL A 7 0.98 11.08 6.14
N ASP A 8 1.71 10.10 6.70
CA ASP A 8 3.16 10.07 6.81
C ASP A 8 3.72 8.72 6.35
N LEU A 9 4.97 8.75 5.90
CA LEU A 9 5.65 7.59 5.32
C LEU A 9 5.90 6.51 6.37
N ASP A 10 6.36 6.88 7.57
CA ASP A 10 6.76 5.94 8.61
C ASP A 10 5.58 5.08 9.07
N SER A 11 4.41 5.67 9.30
CA SER A 11 3.20 4.95 9.68
C SER A 11 2.74 3.98 8.58
N ALA A 12 2.88 4.36 7.31
CA ALA A 12 2.56 3.47 6.20
C ALA A 12 3.52 2.26 6.16
N LEU A 13 4.83 2.48 6.37
CA LEU A 13 5.83 1.41 6.41
C LEU A 13 5.61 0.48 7.60
N VAL A 14 5.36 1.02 8.78
CA VAL A 14 5.03 0.22 9.98
C VAL A 14 3.78 -0.63 9.74
N ALA A 15 2.76 -0.09 9.09
CA ALA A 15 1.55 -0.85 8.77
C ALA A 15 1.82 -1.98 7.76
N ILE A 16 2.72 -1.75 6.79
CA ILE A 16 3.19 -2.80 5.89
C ILE A 16 3.93 -3.86 6.67
N ASP A 17 4.88 -3.51 7.53
CA ASP A 17 5.71 -4.50 8.25
C ASP A 17 4.90 -5.31 9.28
N ALA A 18 3.95 -4.66 9.96
CA ALA A 18 3.17 -5.28 11.03
C ALA A 18 2.05 -6.22 10.54
N PHE A 19 1.67 -6.16 9.27
CA PHE A 19 0.57 -6.97 8.76
C PHE A 19 0.98 -8.43 8.53
N THR A 20 0.32 -9.38 9.19
CA THR A 20 0.68 -10.81 9.10
C THR A 20 -0.22 -11.65 8.19
N GLY A 21 -1.20 -11.03 7.52
CA GLY A 21 -2.16 -11.73 6.63
C GLY A 21 -1.67 -11.88 5.19
N LEU A 22 -2.60 -12.26 4.30
CA LEU A 22 -2.34 -12.39 2.86
C LEU A 22 -2.29 -11.02 2.17
N ALA A 23 -1.48 -10.88 1.11
CA ALA A 23 -1.35 -9.63 0.36
C ALA A 23 -2.70 -9.10 -0.13
N GLU A 24 -3.59 -10.00 -0.54
CA GLU A 24 -4.92 -9.73 -1.09
C GLU A 24 -5.90 -9.18 -0.03
N GLU A 25 -5.63 -9.44 1.25
CA GLU A 25 -6.38 -8.92 2.39
C GLU A 25 -5.84 -7.55 2.83
N PHE A 26 -4.61 -7.23 2.46
CA PHE A 26 -3.98 -5.97 2.81
C PHE A 26 -4.48 -4.85 1.89
N LYS A 27 -4.91 -3.75 2.51
CA LYS A 27 -5.30 -2.52 1.81
C LYS A 27 -4.62 -1.35 2.49
N LEU A 28 -3.94 -0.54 1.70
CA LEU A 28 -3.16 0.60 2.16
C LEU A 28 -3.80 1.90 1.66
N SER A 29 -4.41 2.66 2.55
CA SER A 29 -4.99 3.98 2.25
C SER A 29 -3.90 5.04 2.38
N ILE A 30 -3.48 5.68 1.29
CA ILE A 30 -2.44 6.71 1.28
C ILE A 30 -3.06 8.07 0.94
N SER A 31 -2.88 9.08 1.79
CA SER A 31 -3.42 10.42 1.55
C SER A 31 -2.84 11.01 0.25
N SER A 32 -3.58 11.92 -0.38
CA SER A 32 -3.08 12.64 -1.55
C SER A 32 -1.84 13.49 -1.20
N ASP A 33 -1.76 14.01 0.03
CA ASP A 33 -0.64 14.85 0.47
C ASP A 33 0.65 14.05 0.66
N LEU A 34 0.54 12.80 1.11
CA LEU A 34 1.68 11.89 1.23
C LEU A 34 2.24 11.49 -0.14
N GLN A 35 1.42 11.57 -1.19
CA GLN A 35 1.85 11.35 -2.57
C GLN A 35 2.50 12.61 -3.11
N ASP A 36 3.81 12.73 -2.88
CA ASP A 36 4.60 13.83 -3.40
C ASP A 36 4.58 13.86 -4.94
N SER A 37 4.71 15.05 -5.53
CA SER A 37 4.65 15.23 -6.98
C SER A 37 5.73 14.48 -7.76
N PHE A 38 6.83 14.09 -7.11
CA PHE A 38 7.92 13.33 -7.72
C PHE A 38 7.77 11.80 -7.51
N GLY A 39 6.80 11.36 -6.70
CA GLY A 39 6.54 9.96 -6.40
C GLY A 39 7.57 9.29 -5.49
N VAL A 40 8.42 10.05 -4.80
CA VAL A 40 9.48 9.53 -3.93
C VAL A 40 8.92 8.66 -2.81
N ASN A 41 7.89 9.15 -2.10
CA ASN A 41 7.26 8.41 -1.02
C ASN A 41 6.61 7.12 -1.51
N MET A 42 5.98 7.17 -2.68
CA MET A 42 5.38 5.98 -3.29
C MET A 42 6.43 4.97 -3.75
N ALA A 43 7.61 5.42 -4.20
CA ALA A 43 8.71 4.53 -4.54
C ALA A 43 9.21 3.78 -3.30
N VAL A 44 9.38 4.46 -2.16
CA VAL A 44 9.80 3.83 -0.89
C VAL A 44 8.73 2.85 -0.37
N ILE A 45 7.46 3.23 -0.41
CA ILE A 45 6.34 2.34 -0.04
C ILE A 45 6.33 1.10 -0.94
N THR A 46 6.50 1.29 -2.24
CA THR A 46 6.49 0.20 -3.22
C THR A 46 7.66 -0.74 -3.01
N ASP A 47 8.87 -0.23 -2.77
CA ASP A 47 10.05 -1.03 -2.45
C ASP A 47 9.80 -1.91 -1.21
N ARG A 48 9.19 -1.35 -0.16
CA ARG A 48 8.87 -2.12 1.05
C ARG A 48 7.85 -3.23 0.79
N VAL A 49 6.81 -2.94 0.01
CA VAL A 49 5.81 -3.94 -0.41
C VAL A 49 6.48 -5.06 -1.22
N LEU A 50 7.36 -4.73 -2.16
CA LEU A 50 8.09 -5.70 -2.96
C LEU A 50 9.04 -6.55 -2.11
N ALA A 51 9.69 -5.98 -1.09
CA ALA A 51 10.52 -6.71 -0.14
C ALA A 51 9.73 -7.79 0.65
N ARG A 52 8.40 -7.63 0.75
CA ARG A 52 7.50 -8.65 1.32
C ARG A 52 7.07 -9.74 0.32
N GLY A 53 7.48 -9.63 -0.94
CA GLY A 53 7.04 -10.51 -2.02
C GLY A 53 5.63 -10.18 -2.53
N TRP A 54 5.12 -8.99 -2.24
CA TRP A 54 3.81 -8.54 -2.70
C TRP A 54 3.92 -7.71 -3.97
N TRP A 55 2.98 -7.87 -4.90
CA TRP A 55 2.87 -7.07 -6.11
C TRP A 55 1.73 -6.06 -6.02
N PRO A 56 1.96 -4.79 -6.39
CA PRO A 56 0.87 -3.81 -6.51
C PRO A 56 -0.12 -4.18 -7.61
N GLU A 57 -1.42 -4.19 -7.29
CA GLU A 57 -2.53 -4.42 -8.24
C GLU A 57 -3.24 -3.12 -8.65
N GLY A 58 -2.61 -1.99 -8.38
CA GLY A 58 -3.19 -0.67 -8.58
C GLY A 58 -3.95 -0.16 -7.36
N PHE A 59 -4.80 0.83 -7.59
CA PHE A 59 -5.48 1.56 -6.52
C PHE A 59 -6.89 1.97 -6.92
N GLU A 60 -7.72 2.21 -5.91
CA GLU A 60 -8.97 2.94 -6.06
C GLU A 60 -8.76 4.39 -5.61
N GLN A 61 -9.09 5.36 -6.48
CA GLN A 61 -9.08 6.77 -6.12
C GLN A 61 -10.32 7.08 -5.27
N LYS A 62 -10.10 7.65 -4.09
CA LYS A 62 -11.14 8.18 -3.19
C LYS A 62 -10.92 9.67 -2.99
N ASP A 63 -11.90 10.33 -2.36
CA ASP A 63 -11.76 11.73 -1.99
C ASP A 63 -10.66 11.90 -0.93
N GLY A 64 -9.60 12.64 -1.29
CA GLY A 64 -8.45 12.90 -0.41
C GLY A 64 -7.42 11.77 -0.24
N TYR A 65 -7.60 10.59 -0.83
CA TYR A 65 -6.63 9.47 -0.72
C TYR A 65 -6.76 8.42 -1.83
N ARG A 66 -5.76 7.56 -1.95
CA ARG A 66 -5.78 6.35 -2.80
C ARG A 66 -5.72 5.09 -1.96
N LEU A 67 -6.53 4.10 -2.30
CA LEU A 67 -6.56 2.80 -1.65
C LEU A 67 -5.82 1.77 -2.51
N TYR A 68 -4.60 1.43 -2.13
CA TYR A 68 -3.76 0.46 -2.84
C TYR A 68 -4.13 -0.97 -2.46
N ARG A 69 -4.05 -1.87 -3.44
CA ARG A 69 -4.25 -3.32 -3.31
C ARG A 69 -3.01 -4.07 -3.77
N TYR A 70 -2.86 -5.28 -3.26
CA TYR A 70 -1.68 -6.10 -3.50
C TYR A 70 -2.07 -7.56 -3.71
N SER A 71 -1.20 -8.30 -4.39
CA SER A 71 -1.31 -9.75 -4.52
C SER A 71 0.04 -10.44 -4.37
N THR A 72 0.00 -11.74 -4.13
CA THR A 72 1.20 -12.57 -4.12
C THR A 72 1.38 -13.19 -5.51
N PRO A 73 2.51 -12.95 -6.20
CA PRO A 73 2.74 -13.49 -7.53
C PRO A 73 2.85 -15.02 -7.44
N GLY A 74 2.10 -15.74 -8.29
CA GLY A 74 2.06 -17.20 -8.29
C GLY A 74 0.96 -17.85 -7.45
N ARG A 75 0.10 -17.06 -6.76
CA ARG A 75 -1.15 -17.59 -6.14
C ARG A 75 -2.34 -17.62 -7.13
N THR A 76 -2.20 -17.00 -8.30
CA THR A 76 -3.09 -17.18 -9.45
C THR A 76 -2.71 -18.42 -10.24
N GLY A 77 -3.05 -19.60 -9.72
CA GLY A 77 -3.06 -20.84 -10.50
C GLY A 77 -2.48 -22.07 -9.79
N ASN A 78 -3.31 -22.73 -9.00
CA ASN A 78 -3.57 -24.18 -9.11
C ASN A 78 -4.98 -24.47 -8.59
#